data_AF-A0A444B8Y2-F1
#
_entry.id   AF-A0A444B8Y2-F1
#
_cell.length_a   1.000
_cell.length_b   1.000
_cell.length_c   1.000
_cell.angle_alpha   90.00
_cell.angle_beta   90.00
_cell.angle_gamma   90.00
#
_symmetry.space_group_name_H-M   'P 1'
#
loop_
_entity.id
_entity.type
_entity.pdbx_description
1 polymer ?
#
loop_
_entity_poly.entity_id
_entity_poly.type
_entity_poly.pdbx_seq_one_letter_code
_entity_poly.pdbx_strand_id
1 'polypeptide(L)' 'MFVLIVEMVLKYGMDNDVLAWWSPVHGLIFMVFAVATANLGFKVGWSVGRMLLTLLLACIPFVAFVEERRVVREVSPLIS' A
#
# COMPACT_ATOMS: atom_id res chain seq x y z
N MET A 1 3.47 -0.68 -6.81
CA MET A 1 2.35 -0.47 -7.76
C MET A 1 2.78 0.25 -9.03
N PHE A 2 2.92 1.58 -9.07
CA PHE A 2 3.25 2.31 -10.33
C PHE A 2 4.54 1.85 -11.00
N VAL A 3 5.60 1.61 -10.22
CA VAL A 3 6.87 1.11 -10.77
C VAL A 3 6.73 -0.31 -11.36
N LEU A 4 5.84 -1.16 -10.82
CA LEU A 4 5.55 -2.48 -11.42
C LEU A 4 4.78 -2.35 -12.73
N ILE A 5 3.90 -1.35 -12.85
CA ILE A 5 3.22 -1.05 -14.11
C ILE A 5 4.26 -0.62 -15.15
N VAL A 6 5.22 0.23 -14.76
CA VAL A 6 6.33 0.65 -15.63
C VAL A 6 7.24 -0.53 -15.99
N GLU A 7 7.55 -1.42 -15.03
CA GLU A 7 8.27 -2.67 -15.27
C GLU A 7 7.56 -3.55 -16.32
N MET A 8 6.24 -3.77 -16.19
CA MET A 8 5.47 -4.53 -17.19
C MET A 8 5.55 -3.88 -18.58
N VAL A 9 5.44 -2.55 -18.67
CA VAL A 9 5.54 -1.85 -19.96
C VAL A 9 6.95 -1.96 -20.54
N LEU A 10 8.01 -1.85 -19.74
CA LEU A 10 9.39 -2.00 -20.21
C LEU A 10 9.72 -3.44 -20.61
N LYS A 11 9.29 -4.41 -19.81
CA LYS A 11 9.54 -5.83 -20.04
C LYS A 11 8.81 -6.35 -21.27
N TYR A 12 7.53 -6.01 -21.42
CA TYR A 12 6.72 -6.49 -22.56
C TYR A 12 6.74 -5.57 -23.78
N GLY A 13 7.01 -4.26 -23.60
CA GLY A 13 7.01 -3.28 -24.68
C GLY A 13 8.40 -2.96 -25.24
N MET A 14 9.47 -3.18 -24.46
CA MET A 14 10.84 -2.83 -24.85
C MET A 14 11.86 -3.95 -24.59
N ASP A 15 11.40 -5.14 -24.18
CA ASP A 15 12.23 -6.32 -23.89
C ASP A 15 13.38 -6.02 -22.91
N ASN A 16 13.15 -5.11 -21.95
CA ASN A 16 14.18 -4.59 -21.05
C ASN A 16 13.88 -4.93 -19.58
N ASP A 17 14.80 -5.67 -18.95
CA ASP A 17 14.67 -6.22 -17.60
C ASP A 17 15.27 -5.35 -16.49
N VAL A 18 15.65 -4.09 -16.77
CA VAL A 18 16.27 -3.17 -15.79
C VAL A 18 15.48 -2.98 -14.49
N LEU A 19 14.17 -3.22 -14.48
CA LEU A 19 13.31 -3.08 -13.30
C LEU A 19 12.97 -4.41 -12.61
N ALA A 20 13.49 -5.56 -13.05
CA ALA A 20 13.15 -6.86 -12.48
C ALA A 20 13.48 -6.98 -10.98
N TRP A 21 14.51 -6.27 -10.52
CA TRP A 21 14.88 -6.22 -9.10
C TRP A 21 13.89 -5.43 -8.24
N TRP A 22 12.99 -4.65 -8.84
CA TRP A 22 11.98 -3.87 -8.12
C TRP A 22 10.86 -4.75 -7.58
N SER A 23 10.55 -5.86 -8.25
CA SER A 23 9.50 -6.80 -7.83
C SER A 23 9.65 -7.29 -6.38
N PRO A 24 10.80 -7.84 -5.93
CA PRO A 24 10.99 -8.22 -4.53
C PRO A 24 11.00 -7.02 -3.57
N VAL A 25 11.54 -5.86 -3.98
CA VAL A 25 11.54 -4.63 -3.17
C VAL A 25 10.12 -4.16 -2.89
N HIS A 26 9.23 -4.21 -3.88
CA HIS A 26 7.84 -3.84 -3.70
C HIS A 26 7.12 -4.75 -2.70
N GLY A 27 7.36 -6.06 -2.78
CA GLY A 27 6.82 -7.03 -1.83
C GLY A 27 7.26 -6.73 -0.39
N LEU A 28 8.53 -6.39 -0.18
CA LEU A 28 9.05 -6.01 1.14
C LEU A 28 8.35 -4.76 1.68
N ILE A 29 8.21 -3.71 0.86
CA ILE A 29 7.52 -2.46 1.24
C ILE A 29 6.05 -2.76 1.62
N PHE A 30 5.37 -3.62 0.85
CA PHE A 30 3.99 -4.01 1.16
C PHE A 30 3.88 -4.75 2.49
N MET A 31 4.83 -5.65 2.82
CA MET A 31 4.86 -6.32 4.12
C MET A 31 5.05 -5.33 5.27
N VAL A 32 5.97 -4.37 5.13
CA VAL A 32 6.15 -3.29 6.12
C VAL A 32 4.87 -2.47 6.27
N PHE A 33 4.20 -2.13 5.17
CA PHE A 33 2.93 -1.42 5.18
C PHE A 33 1.81 -2.22 5.88
N ALA A 34 1.76 -3.54 5.68
CA ALA A 34 0.80 -4.42 6.36
C ALA A 34 1.01 -4.42 7.87
N VAL A 35 2.27 -4.54 8.32
CA VAL A 35 2.62 -4.49 9.75
C VAL A 35 2.31 -3.12 10.34
N ALA A 36 2.62 -2.03 9.63
CA ALA A 36 2.31 -0.67 10.06
C ALA A 36 0.79 -0.46 10.20
N THR A 37 0.01 -0.94 9.22
CA THR A 37 -1.45 -0.89 9.24
C THR A 37 -2.03 -1.69 10.40
N ALA A 38 -1.48 -2.87 10.69
CA ALA A 38 -1.88 -3.68 11.84
C ALA A 38 -1.59 -2.96 13.16
N ASN A 39 -0.38 -2.41 13.32
CA ASN A 39 0.01 -1.66 14.52
C ASN A 39 -0.89 -0.42 14.75
N LEU A 40 -1.17 0.34 13.68
CA LEU A 40 -2.08 1.48 13.75
C LEU A 40 -3.50 1.04 14.08
N GLY A 41 -4.02 0.02 13.39
CA GLY A 41 -5.35 -0.51 13.60
C GLY A 41 -5.57 -1.01 15.02
N PHE A 42 -4.60 -1.70 15.61
CA PHE A 42 -4.67 -2.12 17.02
C PHE A 42 -4.64 -0.95 18.00
N LYS A 43 -3.87 0.11 17.72
CA LYS A 43 -3.84 1.31 18.57
C LYS A 43 -5.13 2.12 18.51
N VAL A 44 -5.78 2.17 17.36
CA VAL A 44 -7.02 2.94 17.13
C VAL A 44 -8.28 2.10 17.41
N GLY A 45 -8.13 0.79 17.61
CA GLY A 45 -9.24 -0.13 17.90
C GLY A 45 -10.02 -0.57 16.66
N TRP A 46 -9.40 -0.59 15.48
CA TRP A 46 -10.01 -1.07 14.24
C TRP A 46 -10.24 -2.59 14.26
N SER A 47 -11.34 -3.02 13.64
CA SER A 47 -11.59 -4.44 13.42
C SER A 47 -10.59 -5.05 12.42
N VAL A 48 -10.29 -6.33 12.57
CA VAL A 48 -9.40 -7.06 11.64
C VAL A 48 -9.90 -6.97 10.18
N GLY A 49 -11.22 -7.03 9.99
CA GLY A 49 -11.84 -6.85 8.68
C GLY A 49 -11.52 -5.49 8.04
N ARG A 50 -11.50 -4.42 8.84
CA ARG A 50 -11.13 -3.08 8.36
C ARG A 50 -9.67 -3.01 7.93
N MET A 51 -8.75 -3.60 8.71
CA MET A 51 -7.32 -3.64 8.37
C MET A 51 -7.07 -4.38 7.05
N LEU A 52 -7.74 -5.53 6.85
CA LEU A 52 -7.68 -6.28 5.59
C LEU A 52 -8.27 -5.47 4.43
N LEU A 53 -9.37 -4.76 4.65
CA LEU A 53 -9.97 -3.89 3.65
C LEU A 53 -9.01 -2.76 3.26
N THR A 54 -8.34 -2.12 4.22
CA THR A 54 -7.33 -1.08 3.96
C THR A 54 -6.17 -1.64 3.13
N LEU A 55 -5.71 -2.86 3.42
CA LEU A 55 -4.66 -3.53 2.61
C LEU A 55 -5.14 -3.84 1.18
N LEU A 56 -6.37 -4.30 1.01
CA LEU A 56 -6.98 -4.54 -0.30
C LEU A 56 -7.17 -3.24 -1.09
N LEU A 57 -7.60 -2.17 -0.43
CA LEU A 57 -7.76 -0.85 -1.06
C LEU A 57 -6.41 -0.24 -1.46
N ALA A 58 -5.32 -0.57 -0.76
CA ALA A 58 -3.97 -0.17 -1.14
C ALA A 58 -3.50 -0.82 -2.47
N CYS A 59 -4.09 -1.96 -2.86
CA CYS A 59 -3.89 -2.56 -4.19
C CYS A 59 -4.63 -1.80 -5.30
N ILE A 60 -5.33 -0.70 -5.00
CA ILE A 60 -5.98 0.14 -6.02
C ILE A 60 -5.32 1.53 -5.97
N PRO A 61 -4.57 1.93 -7.03
CA PRO A 61 -3.64 3.05 -6.96
C PRO A 61 -4.30 4.39 -6.64
N PHE A 62 -5.52 4.62 -7.12
CA PHE A 62 -6.24 5.86 -6.88
C PHE A 62 -7.02 5.86 -5.57
N VAL A 63 -7.52 4.70 -5.17
CA VAL A 63 -8.35 4.56 -3.96
C VAL A 63 -7.50 4.63 -2.70
N ALA A 64 -6.24 4.18 -2.77
CA ALA A 64 -5.27 4.33 -1.68
C ALA A 64 -5.17 5.77 -1.16
N PHE A 65 -5.11 6.77 -2.06
CA PHE A 65 -5.05 8.19 -1.67
C PHE A 65 -6.33 8.70 -0.98
N VAL A 66 -7.49 8.17 -1.38
CA VAL A 66 -8.76 8.53 -0.75
C VAL A 66 -8.84 7.94 0.65
N GLU A 67 -8.45 6.67 0.79
CA GLU A 67 -8.45 5.99 2.08
C GLU A 67 -7.42 6.60 3.03
N GLU A 68 -6.24 6.99 2.55
CA GLU A 68 -5.25 7.72 3.34
C GLU A 68 -5.85 8.99 3.96
N ARG A 69 -6.55 9.82 3.17
CA ARG A 69 -7.21 11.03 3.69
C ARG A 69 -8.26 10.73 4.75
N ARG A 70 -8.99 9.61 4.62
CA ARG A 70 -9.98 9.16 5.59
C ARG A 70 -9.31 8.74 6.90
N VAL A 71 -8.26 7.93 6.80
CA VAL A 71 -7.48 7.47 7.95
C VAL A 71 -6.84 8.64 8.69
N VAL A 72 -6.21 9.58 7.98
CA VAL A 72 -5.61 10.77 8.59
C VAL A 72 -6.65 11.61 9.32
N ARG A 73 -7.84 11.82 8.75
CA ARG A 73 -8.91 12.58 9.41
C ARG A 73 -9.41 11.89 10.69
N GLU A 74 -9.46 10.56 10.71
CA GLU A 74 -9.90 9.79 11.86
C GLU A 74 -8.85 9.73 12.97
N VAL A 75 -7.58 9.58 12.60
CA VAL A 75 -6.47 9.44 13.55
C VAL A 75 -5.99 10.80 14.06
N SER A 76 -6.00 11.86 13.23
CA SER A 76 -5.56 13.21 13.60
C SER A 76 -6.11 13.73 14.94
N PRO A 77 -7.40 13.57 15.29
CA PRO A 77 -7.91 14.03 16.59
C PRO A 77 -7.46 13.15 17.78
N LEU A 78 -6.88 11.97 17.56
CA LEU A 78 -6.37 11.08 18.61
C LEU A 78 -4.90 11.38 18.98
N ILE A 79 -4.20 12.16 18.15
CA ILE A 79 -2.78 12.55 18.33
C ILE A 79 -2.60 14.03 18.69
N SER A 80 -3.70 14.80 18.82
CA SER A 80 -3.71 16.16 19.37
C SER A 80 -3.95 16.14 20.87
#